data_AF-A0A0C2W150-F1
#
_entry.id   AF-A0A0C2W150-F1
#
_cell.length_a   1.000
_cell.length_b   1.000
_cell.length_c   1.000
_cell.angle_alpha   90.00
_cell.angle_beta   90.00
_cell.angle_gamma   90.00
#
_symmetry.space_group_name_H-M   'P 1'
#
loop_
_entity.id
_entity.type
_entity.pdbx_description
1 polymer ?
#
loop_
_entity_poly.entity_id
_entity_poly.type
_entity_poly.pdbx_seq_one_letter_code
_entity_poly.pdbx_strand_id
1 'polypeptide(L)'
;MTVWLHRKEKILRHAQYIEWRLAGSPLPELVDWIPPGLDMHRELSISKFPTARAITFNQLEQDFGATFFIVALRRFISLANNPNLTTERQLDTSLWNIHFPFRALPVWHSIKFRRSDPVTRQLSTADSIHARPARRDKQKIQPSRFDTALINDGTGKDYGVKGYRVGRIRVIFSIPNWYHQMLFKVSVSVPQHLAYVELFTKLDTPDPNHGMFKISPWKDQDGGRICSIIPIANICRSVHLIPKFGPIAPPEWTTSNVLDLCPTFFVNVYTDRHLFRTLFDADT
;
A
#
# COMPACT_ATOMS: atom_id res chain seq x y z
N MET A 1 -13.48 21.42 -28.10
CA MET A 1 -12.40 20.45 -27.80
C MET A 1 -12.83 18.97 -27.83
N THR A 2 -14.12 18.63 -27.83
CA THR A 2 -14.63 17.24 -27.77
C THR A 2 -14.90 16.58 -29.12
N VAL A 3 -15.04 17.36 -30.22
CA VAL A 3 -15.38 16.83 -31.55
C VAL A 3 -14.30 15.92 -32.13
N TRP A 4 -13.03 16.26 -31.92
CA TRP A 4 -11.90 15.43 -32.39
C TRP A 4 -11.86 14.08 -31.67
N LEU A 5 -12.07 14.05 -30.35
CA LEU A 5 -12.12 12.82 -29.56
C LEU A 5 -13.23 11.91 -30.07
N HIS A 6 -14.41 12.49 -30.32
CA HIS A 6 -15.58 11.75 -30.82
C HIS A 6 -15.35 11.19 -32.24
N ARG A 7 -14.66 11.94 -33.12
CA ARG A 7 -14.26 11.43 -34.45
C ARG A 7 -13.26 10.28 -34.32
N LYS A 8 -12.27 10.41 -33.43
CA LYS A 8 -11.27 9.35 -33.18
C LYS A 8 -11.94 8.08 -32.66
N GLU A 9 -12.86 8.18 -31.71
CA GLU A 9 -13.63 7.04 -31.20
C GLU A 9 -14.47 6.37 -32.29
N LYS A 10 -15.13 7.15 -33.14
CA LYS A 10 -15.91 6.60 -34.27
C LYS A 10 -15.03 5.86 -35.28
N ILE A 11 -13.87 6.40 -35.62
CA ILE A 11 -12.91 5.77 -36.52
C ILE A 11 -12.41 4.45 -35.91
N LEU A 12 -12.04 4.44 -34.64
CA LEU A 12 -11.58 3.24 -33.93
C LEU A 12 -12.67 2.16 -33.88
N ARG A 13 -13.92 2.53 -33.55
CA ARG A 13 -15.06 1.59 -33.56
C ARG A 13 -15.31 1.02 -34.95
N HIS A 14 -15.23 1.84 -35.99
CA HIS A 14 -15.43 1.38 -37.36
C HIS A 14 -14.32 0.42 -37.82
N ALA A 15 -13.06 0.73 -37.48
CA ALA A 15 -11.94 -0.18 -37.75
C ALA A 15 -12.12 -1.54 -37.05
N GLN A 16 -12.45 -1.53 -35.75
CA GLN A 16 -12.75 -2.74 -34.99
C GLN A 16 -13.92 -3.54 -35.58
N TYR A 17 -14.96 -2.85 -36.06
CA TYR A 17 -16.09 -3.50 -36.72
C TYR A 17 -15.69 -4.18 -38.05
N ILE A 18 -14.85 -3.53 -38.86
CA ILE A 18 -14.34 -4.12 -40.10
C ILE A 18 -13.51 -5.36 -39.78
N GLU A 19 -12.59 -5.28 -38.81
CA GLU A 19 -11.78 -6.43 -38.36
C GLU A 19 -12.67 -7.58 -37.90
N TRP A 20 -13.69 -7.31 -37.09
CA TRP A 20 -14.65 -8.31 -36.63
C TRP A 20 -15.44 -8.96 -37.79
N ARG A 21 -15.86 -8.18 -38.78
CA ARG A 21 -16.53 -8.68 -39.99
C ARG A 21 -15.61 -9.57 -40.82
N LEU A 22 -14.35 -9.16 -41.03
CA LEU A 22 -13.35 -9.92 -41.76
C LEU A 22 -12.98 -11.22 -41.05
N ALA A 23 -13.02 -11.25 -39.72
CA ALA A 23 -12.80 -12.45 -38.90
C ALA A 23 -13.98 -13.46 -38.94
N GLY A 24 -15.00 -13.24 -39.78
CA GLY A 24 -16.15 -14.14 -39.89
C GLY A 24 -17.29 -13.81 -38.92
N SER A 25 -17.31 -12.61 -38.35
CA SER A 25 -18.33 -12.17 -37.38
C SER A 25 -18.50 -13.15 -36.21
N PRO A 26 -17.41 -13.57 -35.54
CA PRO A 26 -17.50 -14.51 -34.42
C PRO A 26 -18.42 -13.94 -33.34
N LEU A 27 -19.26 -14.80 -32.75
CA LEU A 27 -20.00 -14.43 -31.56
C LEU A 27 -18.98 -14.04 -30.48
N PRO A 28 -19.19 -12.92 -29.77
CA PRO A 28 -18.33 -12.56 -28.65
C PRO A 28 -18.26 -13.71 -27.65
N GLU A 29 -17.08 -13.97 -27.09
CA GLU A 29 -16.96 -14.90 -25.95
C GLU A 29 -17.94 -14.44 -24.86
N LEU A 30 -18.70 -15.39 -24.31
CA LEU A 30 -19.54 -15.13 -23.14
C LEU A 30 -18.62 -14.86 -21.96
N VAL A 31 -18.42 -13.57 -21.69
CA VAL A 31 -17.67 -13.11 -20.52
C VAL A 31 -18.70 -12.80 -19.44
N ASP A 32 -18.51 -13.39 -18.25
CA ASP A 32 -19.28 -13.00 -17.07
C ASP A 32 -19.12 -11.50 -16.85
N TRP A 33 -20.21 -10.77 -17.06
CA TRP A 33 -20.19 -9.32 -16.93
C TRP A 33 -20.06 -8.95 -15.46
N ILE A 34 -18.86 -8.54 -15.07
CA ILE A 34 -18.61 -7.97 -13.74
C ILE A 34 -18.76 -6.45 -13.86
N PRO A 35 -19.69 -5.83 -13.11
CA PRO A 35 -19.81 -4.38 -13.09
C PRO A 35 -18.45 -3.71 -12.83
N PRO A 36 -18.09 -2.63 -13.55
CA PRO A 36 -16.87 -1.90 -13.29
C PRO A 36 -16.71 -1.55 -11.80
N GLY A 37 -15.56 -1.90 -11.22
CA GLY A 37 -15.24 -1.69 -9.81
C GLY A 37 -15.62 -2.84 -8.87
N LEU A 38 -16.34 -3.88 -9.32
CA LEU A 38 -16.58 -5.11 -8.55
C LEU A 38 -15.56 -6.22 -8.82
N ASP A 39 -14.58 -5.93 -9.67
CA ASP A 39 -13.47 -6.84 -9.91
C ASP A 39 -12.57 -6.91 -8.67
N MET A 40 -12.53 -8.10 -8.08
CA MET A 40 -11.77 -8.39 -6.88
C MET A 40 -10.30 -8.71 -7.17
N HIS A 41 -9.98 -9.12 -8.40
CA HIS A 41 -8.65 -9.58 -8.73
C HIS A 41 -7.78 -8.40 -9.20
N ARG A 42 -6.88 -7.95 -8.33
CA ARG A 42 -5.88 -6.93 -8.65
C ARG A 42 -4.50 -7.52 -8.57
N GLU A 43 -3.75 -7.42 -9.67
CA GLU A 43 -2.36 -7.86 -9.70
C GLU A 43 -1.47 -6.76 -9.14
N LEU A 44 -0.75 -7.05 -8.07
CA LEU A 44 0.24 -6.13 -7.52
C LEU A 44 1.45 -6.06 -8.46
N SER A 45 1.85 -4.84 -8.83
CA SER A 45 2.94 -4.56 -9.75
C SER A 45 3.81 -3.41 -9.27
N ILE A 46 5.12 -3.55 -9.44
CA ILE A 46 6.12 -2.53 -9.14
C ILE A 46 7.08 -2.36 -10.32
N SER A 47 7.82 -1.25 -10.38
CA SER A 47 8.83 -1.07 -11.42
C SER A 47 9.97 -2.08 -11.24
N LYS A 48 10.45 -2.65 -12.35
CA LYS A 48 11.56 -3.63 -12.35
C LYS A 48 12.82 -3.10 -11.65
N PHE A 49 13.07 -1.81 -11.79
CA PHE A 49 14.22 -1.14 -11.19
C PHE A 49 13.78 -0.16 -10.09
N PRO A 50 14.59 0.01 -9.04
CA PRO A 50 14.31 0.98 -7.98
C PRO A 50 14.35 2.40 -8.52
N THR A 51 13.51 3.26 -7.95
CA THR A 51 13.50 4.68 -8.28
C THR A 51 14.75 5.38 -7.74
N ALA A 52 15.23 4.94 -6.58
CA ALA A 52 16.51 5.35 -6.01
C ALA A 52 17.35 4.11 -5.66
N ARG A 53 18.54 4.00 -6.25
CA ARG A 53 19.35 2.76 -6.20
C ARG A 53 20.04 2.53 -4.85
N ALA A 54 20.40 3.59 -4.14
CA ALA A 54 21.12 3.51 -2.88
C ALA A 54 20.70 4.66 -1.97
N ILE A 55 19.79 4.38 -1.04
CA ILE A 55 19.36 5.30 0.01
C ILE A 55 19.88 4.79 1.35
N THR A 56 20.61 5.64 2.07
CA THR A 56 21.19 5.29 3.38
C THR A 56 20.14 5.25 4.48
N PHE A 57 20.42 4.54 5.59
CA PHE A 57 19.50 4.52 6.74
C PHE A 57 19.20 5.93 7.30
N ASN A 58 20.21 6.79 7.36
CA ASN A 58 20.03 8.18 7.80
C ASN A 58 19.09 8.96 6.87
N GLN A 59 19.18 8.74 5.55
CA GLN A 59 18.26 9.36 4.59
C GLN A 59 16.84 8.80 4.71
N LEU A 60 16.67 7.51 5.03
CA LEU A 60 15.34 6.95 5.30
C LEU A 60 14.68 7.63 6.51
N GLU A 61 15.44 7.92 7.56
CA GLU A 61 14.91 8.61 8.73
C GLU A 61 14.62 10.09 8.44
N GLN A 62 15.55 10.81 7.79
CA GLN A 62 15.43 12.25 7.56
C GLN A 62 14.43 12.61 6.45
N ASP A 63 14.53 11.96 5.29
CA ASP A 63 13.75 12.34 4.10
C ASP A 63 12.39 11.63 4.05
N PHE A 64 12.34 10.38 4.50
CA PHE A 64 11.12 9.56 4.47
C PHE A 64 10.35 9.58 5.80
N GLY A 65 10.97 10.05 6.89
CA GLY A 65 10.38 10.00 8.22
C GLY A 65 10.28 8.58 8.79
N ALA A 66 11.10 7.64 8.30
CA ALA A 66 11.07 6.25 8.73
C ALA A 66 11.82 6.05 10.05
N THR A 67 11.35 6.66 11.13
CA THR A 67 11.97 6.59 12.46
C THR A 67 12.13 5.15 12.95
N PHE A 68 13.27 4.81 13.56
CA PHE A 68 13.54 3.45 14.05
C PHE A 68 13.54 2.37 12.94
N PHE A 69 13.82 2.74 11.69
CA PHE A 69 13.87 1.80 10.56
C PHE A 69 14.78 0.60 10.83
N ILE A 70 15.97 0.85 11.40
CA ILE A 70 16.94 -0.18 11.78
C ILE A 70 16.34 -1.21 12.75
N VAL A 71 15.60 -0.74 13.76
CA VAL A 71 14.98 -1.60 14.77
C VAL A 71 13.87 -2.43 14.13
N ALA A 72 13.03 -1.81 13.30
CA ALA A 72 11.96 -2.51 12.57
C ALA A 72 12.52 -3.58 11.61
N LEU A 73 13.64 -3.31 10.95
CA LEU A 73 14.31 -4.27 10.07
C LEU A 73 14.92 -5.45 10.84
N ARG A 74 15.57 -5.20 11.98
CA ARG A 74 16.05 -6.28 12.86
C ARG A 74 14.89 -7.13 13.35
N ARG A 75 13.77 -6.51 13.73
CA ARG A 75 12.57 -7.21 14.19
C ARG A 75 12.00 -8.11 13.11
N PHE A 76 11.89 -7.61 11.88
CA PHE A 76 11.43 -8.40 10.73
C PHE A 76 12.33 -9.62 10.49
N ILE A 77 13.65 -9.43 10.43
CA ILE A 77 14.61 -10.52 10.20
C ILE A 77 14.58 -11.53 11.35
N SER A 78 14.51 -11.07 12.60
CA SER A 78 14.47 -11.97 13.75
C SER A 78 13.22 -12.86 13.75
N LEU A 79 12.04 -12.28 13.50
CA LEU A 79 10.79 -13.00 13.41
C LEU A 79 10.77 -13.97 12.22
N ALA A 80 11.34 -13.56 11.08
CA ALA A 80 11.46 -14.44 9.91
C ALA A 80 12.35 -15.66 10.21
N ASN A 81 13.44 -15.47 10.95
CA ASN A 81 14.35 -16.54 11.33
C ASN A 81 13.85 -17.42 12.48
N ASN A 82 12.97 -16.90 13.32
CA ASN A 82 12.46 -17.57 14.51
C ASN A 82 10.96 -17.27 14.70
N PRO A 83 10.08 -17.94 13.94
CA PRO A 83 8.64 -17.66 13.98
C PRO A 83 7.99 -17.98 15.34
N ASN A 84 8.64 -18.80 16.18
CA ASN A 84 8.12 -19.20 17.50
C ASN A 84 8.45 -18.19 18.62
N LEU A 85 9.11 -17.08 18.32
CA LEU A 85 9.39 -16.04 19.31
C LEU A 85 8.09 -15.35 19.71
N THR A 86 7.64 -15.64 20.94
CA THR A 86 6.38 -15.14 21.49
C THR A 86 6.58 -14.04 22.55
N THR A 87 7.76 -13.98 23.17
CA THR A 87 8.03 -13.05 24.27
C THR A 87 8.90 -11.87 23.83
N GLU A 88 8.49 -10.65 24.22
CA GLU A 88 9.18 -9.39 23.88
C GLU A 88 10.66 -9.37 24.33
N ARG A 89 10.97 -9.88 25.53
CA ARG A 89 12.35 -9.99 26.03
C ARG A 89 13.27 -10.82 25.13
N GLN A 90 12.75 -11.93 24.58
CA GLN A 90 13.50 -12.78 23.67
C GLN A 90 13.73 -12.07 22.33
N LEU A 91 12.73 -11.33 21.87
CA LEU A 91 12.85 -10.50 20.69
C LEU A 91 13.94 -9.44 20.88
N ASP A 92 13.92 -8.66 21.96
CA ASP A 92 14.91 -7.61 22.22
C ASP A 92 16.35 -8.13 22.20
N THR A 93 16.58 -9.28 22.85
CA THR A 93 17.89 -9.92 22.87
C THR A 93 18.34 -10.32 21.46
N SER A 94 17.42 -10.84 20.65
CA SER A 94 17.72 -11.25 19.27
C SER A 94 18.03 -10.07 18.34
N LEU A 95 17.50 -8.87 18.61
CA LEU A 95 17.76 -7.69 17.78
C LEU A 95 19.23 -7.29 17.81
N TRP A 96 19.88 -7.38 18.97
CA TRP A 96 21.28 -7.00 19.15
C TRP A 96 22.25 -7.85 18.34
N ASN A 97 21.89 -9.11 18.09
CA ASN A 97 22.71 -10.05 17.33
C ASN A 97 22.66 -9.82 15.81
N ILE A 98 21.76 -8.95 15.33
CA ILE A 98 21.59 -8.70 13.90
C ILE A 98 22.42 -7.48 13.48
N HIS A 99 23.49 -7.76 12.74
CA HIS A 99 24.35 -6.76 12.12
C HIS A 99 24.11 -6.68 10.62
N PHE A 100 24.00 -5.46 10.09
CA PHE A 100 23.77 -5.24 8.67
C PHE A 100 25.08 -5.11 7.90
N PRO A 101 25.32 -5.95 6.87
CA PRO A 101 26.49 -5.84 5.99
C PRO A 101 26.36 -4.72 4.94
N PHE A 102 25.35 -3.86 5.06
CA PHE A 102 25.07 -2.73 4.17
C PHE A 102 24.61 -1.51 4.95
N ARG A 103 24.80 -0.34 4.33
CA ARG A 103 24.37 0.95 4.87
C ARG A 103 23.30 1.64 4.03
N ALA A 104 23.02 1.10 2.84
CA ALA A 104 22.08 1.66 1.89
C ALA A 104 21.26 0.55 1.22
N LEU A 105 20.04 0.90 0.83
CA LEU A 105 19.08 0.00 0.21
C LEU A 105 18.50 0.61 -1.07
N PRO A 106 18.13 -0.22 -2.07
CA PRO A 106 17.33 0.21 -3.19
C PRO A 106 15.89 0.51 -2.73
N VAL A 107 15.35 1.65 -3.18
CA VAL A 107 14.02 2.16 -2.80
C VAL A 107 13.17 2.43 -4.02
N TRP A 108 11.88 2.14 -3.88
CA TRP A 108 10.83 2.40 -4.86
C TRP A 108 9.84 3.43 -4.32
N HIS A 109 9.29 4.24 -5.22
CA HIS A 109 8.39 5.32 -4.83
C HIS A 109 6.90 5.01 -5.06
N SER A 110 6.56 3.88 -5.68
CA SER A 110 5.17 3.54 -5.96
C SER A 110 4.92 2.05 -6.11
N ILE A 111 3.77 1.60 -5.61
CA ILE A 111 3.16 0.30 -5.92
C ILE A 111 1.95 0.58 -6.82
N LYS A 112 1.69 -0.28 -7.81
CA LYS A 112 0.52 -0.21 -8.67
C LYS A 112 -0.28 -1.50 -8.57
N PHE A 113 -1.59 -1.37 -8.55
CA PHE A 113 -2.52 -2.47 -8.70
C PHE A 113 -3.06 -2.45 -10.11
N ARG A 114 -2.75 -3.49 -10.88
CA ARG A 114 -3.21 -3.64 -12.25
C ARG A 114 -4.49 -4.47 -12.28
N ARG A 115 -5.35 -4.10 -13.23
CA ARG A 115 -6.58 -4.80 -13.54
C ARG A 115 -6.52 -5.20 -15.01
N SER A 116 -6.84 -6.46 -15.29
CA SER A 116 -7.07 -6.93 -16.64
C SER A 116 -8.55 -6.71 -16.98
N ASP A 117 -8.82 -5.99 -18.06
CA ASP A 117 -10.17 -5.93 -18.61
C ASP A 117 -10.57 -7.33 -19.11
N PRO A 118 -11.69 -7.90 -18.63
CA PRO A 118 -12.06 -9.27 -18.98
C PRO A 118 -12.43 -9.42 -20.48
N VAL A 119 -12.82 -8.34 -21.16
CA VAL A 119 -13.18 -8.37 -22.59
C VAL A 119 -11.97 -8.04 -23.46
N THR A 120 -11.28 -6.93 -23.20
CA THR A 120 -10.18 -6.48 -24.05
C THR A 120 -8.83 -7.11 -23.69
N ARG A 121 -8.74 -7.79 -22.53
CA ARG A 121 -7.50 -8.28 -21.91
C ARG A 121 -6.42 -7.20 -21.73
N GLN A 122 -6.81 -5.93 -21.80
CA GLN A 122 -5.91 -4.81 -21.60
C GLN A 122 -5.65 -4.59 -20.11
N LEU A 123 -4.37 -4.47 -19.77
CA LEU A 123 -3.93 -4.15 -18.42
C LEU A 123 -4.03 -2.64 -18.20
N SER A 124 -4.86 -2.25 -17.23
CA SER A 124 -4.99 -0.88 -16.76
C SER A 124 -4.54 -0.76 -15.31
N THR A 125 -4.13 0.44 -14.87
CA THR A 125 -3.83 0.68 -13.45
C THR A 125 -5.14 1.03 -12.73
N ALA A 126 -5.59 0.16 -11.84
CA ALA A 126 -6.81 0.37 -11.05
C ALA A 126 -6.55 1.24 -9.83
N ASP A 127 -5.39 1.06 -9.19
CA ASP A 127 -5.01 1.79 -7.98
C ASP A 127 -3.48 1.93 -7.89
N SER A 128 -3.01 2.92 -7.14
CA SER A 128 -1.58 3.16 -6.93
C SER A 128 -1.33 3.78 -5.56
N ILE A 129 -0.29 3.28 -4.89
CA ILE A 129 0.18 3.78 -3.61
C ILE A 129 1.54 4.43 -3.84
N HIS A 130 1.74 5.64 -3.33
CA HIS A 130 3.00 6.38 -3.40
C HIS A 130 3.69 6.45 -2.04
N ALA A 131 5.01 6.32 -2.08
CA ALA A 131 5.88 6.47 -0.91
C ALA A 131 7.16 7.21 -1.33
N ARG A 132 7.05 8.53 -1.44
CA ARG A 132 8.14 9.39 -1.95
C ARG A 132 8.40 10.59 -1.04
N PRO A 133 9.68 10.93 -0.80
CA PRO A 133 10.05 12.09 -0.02
C PRO A 133 9.81 13.37 -0.81
N ALA A 134 9.93 14.52 -0.13
CA ALA A 134 9.85 15.80 -0.81
C ALA A 134 11.07 15.95 -1.75
N ARG A 135 10.84 16.51 -2.94
CA ARG A 135 11.90 16.74 -3.91
C ARG A 135 11.86 18.16 -4.42
N ARG A 136 13.03 18.79 -4.46
CA ARG A 136 13.19 20.09 -5.13
C ARG A 136 13.59 19.83 -6.58
N ASP A 137 12.74 20.25 -7.50
CA ASP A 137 13.08 20.36 -8.92
C ASP A 137 13.45 21.82 -9.25
N LYS A 138 14.12 22.06 -10.38
CA LYS A 138 14.65 23.36 -10.80
C LYS A 138 13.60 24.48 -10.80
N GLN A 139 12.31 24.15 -10.92
CA GLN A 139 11.21 25.11 -10.99
C GLN A 139 10.10 24.90 -9.94
N LYS A 140 10.03 23.74 -9.27
CA LYS A 140 8.94 23.42 -8.32
C LYS A 140 9.42 22.54 -7.17
N ILE A 141 8.93 22.86 -5.97
CA ILE A 141 9.03 21.96 -4.81
C ILE A 141 7.88 20.97 -4.94
N GLN A 142 8.20 19.69 -5.12
CA GLN A 142 7.24 18.61 -5.03
C GLN A 142 7.16 18.16 -3.56
N PRO A 143 5.99 18.27 -2.91
CA PRO A 143 5.83 17.84 -1.53
C PRO A 143 6.00 16.32 -1.42
N SER A 144 6.38 15.87 -0.23
CA SER A 144 6.38 14.45 0.09
C SER A 144 4.98 13.86 -0.07
N ARG A 145 4.90 12.59 -0.46
CA ARG A 145 3.64 11.86 -0.60
C ARG A 145 3.80 10.45 -0.08
N PHE A 146 3.06 10.14 0.97
CA PHE A 146 3.05 8.86 1.64
C PHE A 146 1.60 8.43 1.81
N ASP A 147 1.15 7.57 0.90
CA ASP A 147 -0.22 7.12 0.81
C ASP A 147 -0.51 6.05 1.90
N THR A 148 -1.79 5.94 2.27
CA THR A 148 -2.28 4.96 3.23
C THR A 148 -2.83 3.73 2.53
N ALA A 149 -2.70 2.58 3.18
CA ALA A 149 -3.05 1.29 2.60
C ALA A 149 -3.68 0.35 3.63
N LEU A 150 -4.49 -0.58 3.12
CA LEU A 150 -5.01 -1.70 3.87
C LEU A 150 -3.97 -2.82 3.86
N ILE A 151 -3.60 -3.28 5.05
CA ILE A 151 -2.59 -4.30 5.29
C ILE A 151 -3.28 -5.53 5.87
N ASN A 152 -3.02 -6.70 5.29
CA ASN A 152 -3.40 -7.99 5.85
C ASN A 152 -2.29 -8.49 6.78
N ASP A 153 -2.60 -8.77 8.03
CA ASP A 153 -1.66 -9.32 9.01
C ASP A 153 -1.42 -10.84 8.85
N GLY A 154 -2.07 -11.47 7.87
CA GLY A 154 -2.02 -12.90 7.58
C GLY A 154 -3.26 -13.65 8.07
N THR A 155 -4.13 -13.00 8.84
CA THR A 155 -5.39 -13.60 9.33
C THR A 155 -6.64 -13.02 8.67
N GLY A 156 -6.49 -12.06 7.77
CA GLY A 156 -7.58 -11.46 7.02
C GLY A 156 -8.28 -12.49 6.11
N LYS A 157 -9.60 -12.51 6.18
CA LYS A 157 -10.48 -13.33 5.33
C LYS A 157 -10.96 -12.51 4.12
N ASP A 158 -11.73 -13.14 3.23
CA ASP A 158 -12.33 -12.45 2.07
C ASP A 158 -13.26 -11.28 2.47
N TYR A 159 -13.85 -11.39 3.67
CA TYR A 159 -14.78 -10.43 4.26
C TYR A 159 -14.43 -10.16 5.72
N GLY A 160 -14.82 -8.97 6.18
CA GLY A 160 -14.68 -8.52 7.55
C GLY A 160 -13.38 -7.77 7.82
N VAL A 161 -13.33 -7.10 8.96
CA VAL A 161 -12.20 -6.24 9.34
C VAL A 161 -11.12 -6.95 10.16
N LYS A 162 -11.42 -8.15 10.66
CA LYS A 162 -10.47 -8.94 11.45
C LYS A 162 -9.30 -9.36 10.56
N GLY A 163 -8.09 -9.16 11.07
CA GLY A 163 -6.85 -9.42 10.33
C GLY A 163 -6.43 -8.32 9.36
N TYR A 164 -7.21 -7.23 9.28
CA TYR A 164 -6.85 -6.05 8.51
C TYR A 164 -6.46 -4.88 9.41
N ARG A 165 -5.50 -4.09 8.94
CA ARG A 165 -5.08 -2.85 9.58
C ARG A 165 -4.73 -1.79 8.55
N VAL A 166 -4.98 -0.53 8.87
CA VAL A 166 -4.52 0.57 8.04
C VAL A 166 -3.09 0.93 8.42
N GLY A 167 -2.24 1.19 7.42
CA GLY A 167 -0.90 1.73 7.61
C GLY A 167 -0.56 2.79 6.58
N ARG A 168 0.28 3.76 6.97
CA ARG A 168 0.88 4.73 6.05
C ARG A 168 2.21 4.18 5.56
N ILE A 169 2.37 4.04 4.24
CA ILE A 169 3.58 3.48 3.66
C ILE A 169 4.61 4.61 3.51
N ARG A 170 5.72 4.52 4.24
CA ARG A 170 6.81 5.50 4.13
C ARG A 170 7.87 5.07 3.14
N VAL A 171 8.28 3.80 3.16
CA VAL A 171 9.40 3.32 2.33
C VAL A 171 9.01 2.00 1.70
N ILE A 172 9.32 1.83 0.41
CA ILE A 172 9.26 0.53 -0.28
C ILE A 172 10.69 0.19 -0.69
N PHE A 173 11.20 -0.96 -0.29
CA PHE A 173 12.60 -1.32 -0.49
C PHE A 173 12.78 -2.82 -0.69
N SER A 174 14.00 -3.21 -1.04
CA SER A 174 14.40 -4.62 -1.12
C SER A 174 15.75 -4.81 -0.45
N ILE A 175 15.91 -5.94 0.23
CA ILE A 175 17.24 -6.38 0.68
C ILE A 175 17.90 -7.07 -0.53
N PRO A 176 19.09 -6.64 -0.97
CA PRO A 176 19.79 -7.30 -2.07
C PRO A 176 20.01 -8.80 -1.81
N ASN A 177 19.76 -9.63 -2.83
CA ASN A 177 19.76 -11.09 -2.71
C ASN A 177 21.08 -11.66 -2.17
N TRP A 178 22.21 -11.05 -2.48
CA TRP A 178 23.52 -11.50 -1.99
C TRP A 178 23.68 -11.37 -0.46
N TYR A 179 22.87 -10.54 0.21
CA TYR A 179 22.85 -10.43 1.67
C TYR A 179 21.88 -11.41 2.33
N HIS A 180 21.04 -12.11 1.57
CA HIS A 180 20.01 -12.98 2.15
C HIS A 180 20.63 -14.13 2.95
N GLN A 181 21.69 -14.75 2.44
CA GLN A 181 22.38 -15.85 3.13
C GLN A 181 23.03 -15.43 4.46
N MET A 182 23.37 -14.15 4.61
CA MET A 182 23.97 -13.62 5.84
C MET A 182 22.92 -13.23 6.89
N LEU A 183 21.71 -12.86 6.45
CA LEU A 183 20.66 -12.31 7.31
C LEU A 183 19.57 -13.33 7.65
N PHE A 184 19.30 -14.27 6.75
CA PHE A 184 18.18 -15.20 6.87
C PHE A 184 18.68 -16.65 6.95
N LYS A 185 17.98 -17.47 7.73
CA LYS A 185 18.20 -18.92 7.75
C LYS A 185 17.78 -19.52 6.40
N VAL A 186 18.45 -20.62 6.01
CA VAL A 186 18.25 -21.30 4.71
C VAL A 186 16.79 -21.73 4.47
N SER A 187 16.03 -22.02 5.53
CA SER A 187 14.62 -22.44 5.45
C SER A 187 13.62 -21.29 5.24
N VAL A 188 14.08 -20.04 5.25
CA VAL A 188 13.20 -18.86 5.21
C VAL A 188 13.03 -18.36 3.79
N SER A 189 11.78 -18.29 3.32
CA SER A 189 11.46 -17.62 2.06
C SER A 189 11.44 -16.10 2.27
N VAL A 190 12.40 -15.40 1.68
CA VAL A 190 12.54 -13.94 1.82
C VAL A 190 11.71 -13.24 0.73
N PRO A 191 10.75 -12.36 1.10
CA PRO A 191 10.01 -11.58 0.12
C PRO A 191 10.95 -10.67 -0.69
N GLN A 192 10.70 -10.59 -2.00
CA GLN A 192 11.51 -9.76 -2.90
C GLN A 192 11.45 -8.27 -2.54
N HIS A 193 10.27 -7.79 -2.13
CA HIS A 193 10.02 -6.39 -1.80
C HIS A 193 9.32 -6.28 -0.45
N LEU A 194 9.76 -5.29 0.32
CA LEU A 194 9.30 -4.99 1.66
C LEU A 194 8.81 -3.54 1.70
N ALA A 195 7.92 -3.24 2.64
CA ALA A 195 7.48 -1.90 2.94
C ALA A 195 7.65 -1.60 4.42
N TYR A 196 8.18 -0.41 4.73
CA TYR A 196 8.10 0.18 6.06
C TYR A 196 6.78 0.94 6.16
N VAL A 197 6.01 0.61 7.19
CA VAL A 197 4.67 1.13 7.43
C VAL A 197 4.56 1.72 8.83
N GLU A 198 3.98 2.91 8.93
CA GLU A 198 3.48 3.44 10.19
C GLU A 198 2.07 2.90 10.40
N LEU A 199 1.81 2.26 11.53
CA LEU A 199 0.55 1.59 11.78
C LEU A 199 -0.47 2.53 12.42
N PHE A 200 -1.73 2.38 12.03
CA PHE A 200 -2.86 2.92 12.78
C PHE A 200 -3.40 1.87 13.76
N THR A 201 -4.30 2.30 14.65
CA THR A 201 -5.05 1.39 15.53
C THR A 201 -5.84 0.37 14.72
N LYS A 202 -6.17 -0.76 15.35
CA LYS A 202 -7.00 -1.80 14.73
C LYS A 202 -8.37 -1.23 14.33
N LEU A 203 -8.94 -1.79 13.27
CA LEU A 203 -10.33 -1.55 12.91
C LEU A 203 -11.20 -2.28 13.93
N ASP A 204 -12.04 -1.54 14.64
CA ASP A 204 -12.93 -2.06 15.66
C ASP A 204 -14.39 -1.84 15.24
N THR A 205 -15.23 -1.28 16.10
CA THR A 205 -16.63 -1.03 15.79
C THR A 205 -16.79 0.16 14.82
N PRO A 206 -17.59 0.02 13.75
CA PRO A 206 -17.90 1.14 12.86
C PRO A 206 -18.83 2.13 13.57
N ASP A 207 -18.73 3.42 13.21
CA ASP A 207 -19.65 4.43 13.75
C ASP A 207 -21.09 4.11 13.31
N PRO A 208 -22.08 4.14 14.23
CA PRO A 208 -23.46 3.74 13.92
C PRO A 208 -24.16 4.68 12.93
N ASN A 209 -23.73 5.93 12.80
CA ASN A 209 -24.43 6.90 11.94
C ASN A 209 -24.02 6.78 10.47
N HIS A 210 -22.75 6.43 10.23
CA HIS A 210 -22.17 6.48 8.88
C HIS A 210 -21.36 5.23 8.50
N GLY A 211 -21.27 4.22 9.37
CA GLY A 211 -20.65 2.93 9.05
C GLY A 211 -19.15 2.95 8.78
N MET A 212 -18.43 4.03 9.15
CA MET A 212 -16.97 4.12 8.92
C MET A 212 -16.21 3.82 10.21
N PHE A 213 -15.05 3.19 10.06
CA PHE A 213 -14.18 2.83 11.18
C PHE A 213 -13.36 4.05 11.63
N LYS A 214 -13.37 4.31 12.93
CA LYS A 214 -12.51 5.33 13.53
C LYS A 214 -11.14 4.74 13.84
N ILE A 215 -10.08 5.38 13.37
CA ILE A 215 -8.70 5.00 13.64
C ILE A 215 -7.87 6.19 14.12
N SER A 216 -6.80 5.92 14.87
CA SER A 216 -5.79 6.90 15.25
C SER A 216 -4.39 6.37 14.93
N PRO A 217 -3.39 7.24 14.72
CA PRO A 217 -2.00 6.80 14.65
C PRO A 217 -1.67 5.95 15.88
N TRP A 218 -1.13 4.74 15.68
CA TRP A 218 -0.78 3.89 16.81
C TRP A 218 0.54 4.40 17.39
N LYS A 219 0.53 4.73 18.68
CA LYS A 219 1.66 5.32 19.38
C LYS A 219 2.08 4.46 20.56
N ASP A 220 3.37 4.49 20.86
CA ASP A 220 3.95 3.90 22.07
C ASP A 220 3.79 4.86 23.28
N GLN A 221 4.23 4.42 24.46
CA GLN A 221 4.19 5.17 25.72
C GLN A 221 4.90 6.53 25.62
N ASP A 222 5.98 6.59 24.85
CA ASP A 222 6.75 7.83 24.60
C ASP A 222 6.12 8.73 23.51
N GLY A 223 4.95 8.35 22.97
CA GLY A 223 4.25 9.08 21.92
C GLY A 223 4.82 8.88 20.50
N GLY A 224 5.87 8.07 20.35
CA GLY A 224 6.43 7.66 19.06
C GLY A 224 5.46 6.80 18.27
N ARG A 225 5.43 6.94 16.94
CA ARG A 225 4.58 6.11 16.07
C ARG A 225 5.09 4.69 16.02
N ILE A 226 4.18 3.73 16.17
CA ILE A 226 4.51 2.31 16.04
C ILE A 226 4.59 1.95 14.56
N CYS A 227 5.72 1.37 14.18
CA CYS A 227 6.04 1.06 12.80
C CYS A 227 6.41 -0.42 12.65
N SER A 228 6.25 -0.94 11.44
CA SER A 228 6.60 -2.32 11.10
C SER A 228 7.16 -2.41 9.70
N ILE A 229 7.91 -3.47 9.42
CA ILE A 229 8.30 -3.85 8.07
C ILE A 229 7.51 -5.09 7.68
N ILE A 230 6.82 -5.01 6.53
CA ILE A 230 5.97 -6.06 6.02
C ILE A 230 6.36 -6.41 4.57
N PRO A 231 6.09 -7.64 4.10
CA PRO A 231 6.11 -7.93 2.67
C PRO A 231 5.10 -7.06 1.92
N ILE A 232 5.43 -6.59 0.72
CA ILE A 232 4.45 -5.82 -0.07
C ILE A 232 3.23 -6.67 -0.47
N ALA A 233 3.38 -8.00 -0.48
CA ALA A 233 2.28 -8.93 -0.74
C ALA A 233 1.15 -8.82 0.32
N ASN A 234 1.46 -8.32 1.52
CA ASN A 234 0.47 -8.07 2.56
C ASN A 234 -0.31 -6.77 2.33
N ILE A 235 0.09 -5.93 1.37
CA ILE A 235 -0.59 -4.68 1.05
C ILE A 235 -1.69 -4.99 0.04
N CYS A 236 -2.94 -4.83 0.46
CA CYS A 236 -4.08 -5.19 -0.37
C CYS A 236 -4.46 -4.08 -1.35
N ARG A 237 -4.37 -2.81 -0.92
CA ARG A 237 -4.86 -1.63 -1.68
C ARG A 237 -4.58 -0.32 -0.97
N SER A 238 -4.74 0.80 -1.67
CA SER A 238 -4.85 2.11 -1.05
C SER A 238 -6.15 2.25 -0.25
N VAL A 239 -6.09 3.09 0.79
CA VAL A 239 -7.24 3.43 1.65
C VAL A 239 -7.30 4.93 1.81
N HIS A 240 -8.49 5.50 1.66
CA HIS A 240 -8.71 6.92 1.88
C HIS A 240 -9.10 7.17 3.34
N LEU A 241 -8.37 8.08 4.00
CA LEU A 241 -8.67 8.53 5.34
C LEU A 241 -9.30 9.92 5.32
N ILE A 242 -10.41 10.07 6.03
CA ILE A 242 -11.08 11.35 6.25
C ILE A 242 -10.67 11.86 7.63
N PRO A 243 -10.02 13.03 7.75
CA PRO A 243 -9.73 13.63 9.05
C PRO A 243 -11.03 13.86 9.83
N LYS A 244 -11.06 13.47 11.10
CA LYS A 244 -12.18 13.83 11.96
C LYS A 244 -12.04 15.29 12.36
N PHE A 245 -12.80 16.16 11.72
CA PHE A 245 -12.87 17.57 12.07
C PHE A 245 -13.68 17.78 13.35
N GLY A 246 -13.26 18.75 14.15
CA GLY A 246 -14.10 19.32 15.21
C GLY A 246 -15.09 20.34 14.65
N PRO A 247 -15.66 21.20 15.51
CA PRO A 247 -16.53 22.29 15.07
C PRO A 247 -15.87 23.25 14.09
N ILE A 248 -14.54 23.39 14.19
CA ILE A 248 -13.72 24.25 13.33
C ILE A 248 -12.60 23.39 12.75
N ALA A 249 -12.41 23.47 11.44
CA ALA A 249 -11.29 22.82 10.76
C ALA A 249 -9.99 23.58 11.06
N PRO A 250 -8.93 22.93 11.57
CA PRO A 250 -7.69 23.62 11.89
C PRO A 250 -7.02 24.19 10.62
N PRO A 251 -6.73 25.51 10.56
CA PRO A 251 -6.21 26.16 9.36
C PRO A 251 -4.80 25.70 8.98
N GLU A 252 -4.04 25.15 9.93
CA GLU A 252 -2.71 24.60 9.70
C GLU A 252 -2.71 23.24 8.98
N TRP A 253 -3.88 22.58 8.87
CA TRP A 253 -3.99 21.30 8.18
C TRP A 253 -3.92 21.51 6.67
N THR A 254 -2.94 20.86 6.06
CA THR A 254 -2.68 20.84 4.62
C THR A 254 -2.65 19.41 4.13
N THR A 255 -2.71 19.24 2.82
CA THR A 255 -2.64 17.91 2.19
C THR A 255 -1.34 17.16 2.48
N SER A 256 -0.26 17.85 2.85
CA SER A 256 1.04 17.25 3.17
C SER A 256 1.21 16.86 4.64
N ASN A 257 0.56 17.57 5.58
CA ASN A 257 0.80 17.38 7.02
C ASN A 257 -0.41 16.79 7.78
N VAL A 258 -1.60 16.69 7.18
CA VAL A 258 -2.81 16.25 7.90
C VAL A 258 -2.67 14.84 8.47
N LEU A 259 -1.97 13.94 7.77
CA LEU A 259 -1.66 12.58 8.25
C LEU A 259 -0.68 12.55 9.42
N ASP A 260 0.08 13.64 9.62
CA ASP A 260 1.03 13.81 10.70
C ASP A 260 0.38 14.47 11.93
N LEU A 261 -0.47 15.49 11.70
CA LEU A 261 -1.07 16.33 12.75
C LEU A 261 -2.42 15.82 13.28
N CYS A 262 -3.26 15.22 12.42
CA CYS A 262 -4.62 14.87 12.83
C CYS A 262 -4.61 13.64 13.77
N PRO A 263 -5.29 13.71 14.93
CA PRO A 263 -5.24 12.64 15.92
C PRO A 263 -6.13 11.44 15.55
N THR A 264 -7.19 11.66 14.79
CA THR A 264 -8.21 10.65 14.50
C THR A 264 -8.76 10.79 13.10
N PHE A 265 -8.95 9.67 12.42
CA PHE A 265 -9.47 9.59 11.07
C PHE A 265 -10.65 8.61 11.00
N PHE A 266 -11.48 8.79 9.99
CA PHE A 266 -12.44 7.79 9.54
C PHE A 266 -11.91 7.10 8.29
N VAL A 267 -12.00 5.77 8.27
CA VAL A 267 -11.68 4.96 7.10
C VAL A 267 -12.83 5.02 6.13
N ASN A 268 -12.62 5.64 4.97
CA ASN A 268 -13.65 5.74 3.96
C ASN A 268 -13.80 4.43 3.21
N VAL A 269 -14.80 3.63 3.59
CA VAL A 269 -15.12 2.35 2.95
C VAL A 269 -15.83 2.52 1.61
N TYR A 270 -16.30 3.73 1.28
CA TYR A 270 -17.15 4.00 0.12
C TYR A 270 -16.38 4.47 -1.13
N THR A 271 -15.07 4.71 -1.03
CA THR A 271 -14.28 5.14 -2.20
C THR A 271 -14.17 4.09 -3.29
N ASP A 272 -14.30 2.82 -2.91
CA ASP A 272 -14.12 1.69 -3.81
C ASP A 272 -15.10 0.59 -3.42
N ARG A 273 -15.88 0.11 -4.38
CA ARG A 273 -16.88 -0.96 -4.16
C ARG A 273 -16.24 -2.22 -3.61
N HIS A 274 -15.00 -2.51 -3.99
CA HIS A 274 -14.26 -3.63 -3.44
C HIS A 274 -13.85 -3.39 -1.98
N LEU A 275 -13.43 -2.17 -1.61
CA LEU A 275 -13.08 -1.88 -0.21
C LEU A 275 -14.32 -2.00 0.67
N PHE A 276 -15.45 -1.49 0.18
CA PHE A 276 -16.76 -1.67 0.80
C PHE A 276 -17.05 -3.15 1.02
N ARG A 277 -16.98 -3.98 -0.04
CA ARG A 277 -17.25 -5.42 0.07
C ARG A 277 -16.29 -6.15 1.03
N THR A 278 -15.01 -5.80 1.04
CA THR A 278 -14.02 -6.45 1.93
C THR A 278 -14.27 -6.11 3.40
N LEU A 279 -14.61 -4.85 3.72
CA LEU A 279 -14.74 -4.41 5.11
C LEU A 279 -16.16 -4.54 5.67
N PHE A 280 -17.16 -4.64 4.81
CA PHE A 280 -18.56 -4.81 5.21
C PHE A 280 -18.87 -6.30 5.30
N ASP A 281 -18.94 -6.82 6.53
CA ASP A 281 -19.55 -8.13 6.78
C ASP A 281 -21.06 -8.02 6.56
N ALA A 282 -21.62 -8.87 5.70
CA ALA A 282 -23.06 -8.95 5.47
C ALA A 282 -23.80 -9.81 6.52
N ASP A 283 -23.07 -10.41 7.47
CA ASP A 283 -23.58 -11.41 8.42
C ASP A 283 -23.82 -10.85 9.83
N THR A 284 -24.39 -9.64 9.94
CA THR A 284 -24.98 -9.12 11.20
C THR A 284 -26.46 -8.86 11.05
#